data_AF-A0ABD0N1C5-F1
#
_entry.id   AF-A0ABD0N1C5-F1
#
_cell.length_a   1.000
_cell.length_b   1.000
_cell.length_c   1.000
_cell.angle_alpha   90.00
_cell.angle_beta   90.00
_cell.angle_gamma   90.00
#
_symmetry.space_group_name_H-M   'P 1'
#
loop_
_entity.id
_entity.type
_entity.pdbx_description
1 polymer ?
#
loop_
_entity_poly.entity_id
_entity_poly.type
_entity_poly.pdbx_seq_one_letter_code
_entity_poly.pdbx_strand_id
1 'polypeptide(L)'
;GGWQDQAGGLFGGVKLARSAAQLPLRVEVEQLSLTQDFLSVLQQHLLLVYTGKTRLARNLLQDVVRSWYARFPSILQNAKQLVTSEEECGEACRKRSLVRLGECMDTYWQQKKLMAPGCEPVAVRSMMNALQPLSLGQSLAGAGGGGFLFLLTHEL
;
A
#
# COMPACT_ATOMS: atom_id res chain seq x y z
N GLY A 1 -5.00 6.60 15.36
CA GLY A 1 -4.34 5.76 14.34
C GLY A 1 -5.33 5.41 13.26
N GLY A 2 -4.95 4.57 12.30
CA GLY A 2 -5.89 4.00 11.33
C GLY A 2 -6.71 2.86 11.94
N TRP A 3 -7.63 2.32 11.15
CA TRP A 3 -8.47 1.15 11.50
C TRP A 3 -8.11 -0.12 10.68
N GLN A 4 -7.22 0.03 9.68
CA GLN A 4 -6.82 -1.03 8.74
C GLN A 4 -6.16 -2.24 9.41
N ASP A 5 -5.36 -2.03 10.47
CA ASP A 5 -4.66 -3.11 11.16
C ASP A 5 -5.65 -3.97 11.97
N GLN A 6 -6.68 -3.34 12.55
CA GLN A 6 -7.76 -4.03 13.25
C GLN A 6 -8.60 -4.86 12.27
N ALA A 7 -8.98 -4.28 11.13
CA ALA A 7 -9.67 -5.01 10.07
C ALA A 7 -8.79 -6.17 9.54
N GLY A 8 -7.50 -5.93 9.37
CA GLY A 8 -6.52 -6.93 8.95
C GLY A 8 -6.34 -8.09 9.93
N GLY A 9 -6.38 -7.81 11.24
CA GLY A 9 -6.25 -8.83 12.29
C GLY A 9 -7.53 -9.62 12.56
N LEU A 10 -8.71 -9.03 12.33
CA LEU A 10 -10.00 -9.68 12.55
C LEU A 10 -10.45 -10.55 11.37
N PHE A 11 -10.19 -10.11 10.15
CA PHE A 11 -10.62 -10.79 8.94
C PHE A 11 -9.42 -11.39 8.24
N GLY A 12 -9.41 -12.70 7.96
CA GLY A 12 -8.37 -13.36 7.17
C GLY A 12 -8.41 -12.97 5.69
N GLY A 13 -7.47 -13.50 4.90
CA GLY A 13 -7.50 -13.41 3.44
C GLY A 13 -7.25 -12.02 2.85
N VAL A 14 -7.45 -11.93 1.52
CA VAL A 14 -7.40 -10.69 0.74
C VAL A 14 -8.76 -10.01 0.80
N LYS A 15 -8.78 -8.71 1.08
CA LYS A 15 -10.01 -7.97 1.35
C LYS A 15 -9.87 -6.52 0.96
N LEU A 16 -11.01 -5.90 0.63
CA LEU A 16 -11.16 -4.46 0.53
C LEU A 16 -11.92 -4.00 1.76
N ALA A 17 -11.42 -2.98 2.43
CA ALA A 17 -12.11 -2.40 3.55
C ALA A 17 -12.39 -0.92 3.28
N ARG A 18 -13.60 -0.49 3.60
CA ARG A 18 -14.12 0.84 3.25
C ARG A 18 -14.75 1.48 4.46
N SER A 19 -14.75 2.81 4.48
CA SER A 19 -15.51 3.57 5.45
C SER A 19 -16.03 4.85 4.82
N ALA A 20 -17.33 5.10 4.97
CA ALA A 20 -17.92 6.38 4.59
C ALA A 20 -17.42 7.48 5.52
N ALA A 21 -17.30 8.71 5.00
CA ALA A 21 -16.89 9.90 5.77
C ALA A 21 -18.02 10.40 6.70
N GLN A 22 -18.46 9.55 7.63
CA GLN A 22 -19.55 9.81 8.57
C GLN A 22 -19.23 9.29 9.97
N LEU A 23 -19.88 9.86 10.98
CA LEU A 23 -19.82 9.41 12.37
C LEU A 23 -21.17 8.83 12.82
N PRO A 24 -21.18 7.72 13.59
CA PRO A 24 -20.02 6.95 14.03
C PRO A 24 -19.33 6.23 12.85
N LEU A 25 -18.01 6.10 12.93
CA LEU A 25 -17.20 5.41 11.91
C LEU A 25 -17.69 3.96 11.79
N ARG A 26 -18.02 3.53 10.57
CA ARG A 26 -18.34 2.14 10.24
C ARG A 26 -17.37 1.65 9.18
N VAL A 27 -16.78 0.49 9.43
CA VAL A 27 -15.87 -0.17 8.49
C VAL A 27 -16.62 -1.34 7.86
N GLU A 28 -16.75 -1.30 6.55
CA GLU A 28 -17.30 -2.38 5.73
C GLU A 28 -16.14 -3.18 5.15
N VAL A 29 -16.15 -4.50 5.35
CA VAL A 29 -15.09 -5.39 4.86
C VAL A 29 -15.69 -6.32 3.81
N GLU A 30 -15.13 -6.25 2.61
CA GLU A 30 -15.44 -7.13 1.50
C GLU A 30 -14.29 -8.13 1.32
N GLN A 31 -14.58 -9.42 1.44
CA GLN A 31 -13.63 -10.48 1.14
C GLN A 31 -13.49 -10.66 -0.38
N LEU A 32 -12.26 -10.63 -0.88
CA LEU A 32 -11.97 -10.91 -2.28
C LEU A 32 -11.68 -12.41 -2.45
N SER A 33 -12.64 -13.14 -3.03
CA SER A 33 -12.50 -14.56 -3.36
C SER A 33 -11.55 -14.76 -4.54
N LEU A 34 -10.27 -14.92 -4.25
CA LEU A 34 -9.25 -15.28 -5.23
C LEU A 34 -9.24 -16.78 -5.47
N THR A 35 -9.01 -17.20 -6.72
CA THR A 35 -8.86 -18.62 -7.05
C THR A 35 -7.54 -19.15 -6.51
N GLN A 36 -7.49 -20.43 -6.17
CA GLN A 36 -6.27 -21.07 -5.65
C GLN A 36 -5.10 -20.93 -6.63
N ASP A 37 -5.35 -21.02 -7.94
CA ASP A 37 -4.33 -20.83 -8.98
C ASP A 37 -3.72 -19.44 -8.93
N PHE A 38 -4.56 -18.40 -8.78
CA PHE A 38 -4.06 -17.03 -8.73
C PHE A 38 -3.33 -16.74 -7.42
N LEU A 39 -3.77 -17.32 -6.30
CA LEU A 39 -3.05 -17.26 -5.03
C LEU A 39 -1.66 -17.90 -5.16
N SER A 40 -1.54 -19.03 -5.86
CA SER A 40 -0.26 -19.69 -6.13
C SER A 40 0.67 -18.79 -6.94
N VAL A 41 0.18 -18.19 -8.03
CA VAL A 41 0.93 -17.21 -8.83
C VAL A 41 1.36 -16.03 -7.96
N LEU A 42 0.45 -15.45 -7.18
CA LEU A 42 0.78 -14.33 -6.30
C LEU A 42 1.88 -14.71 -5.29
N GLN A 43 1.82 -15.90 -4.69
CA GLN A 43 2.83 -16.39 -3.74
C GLN A 43 4.20 -16.60 -4.38
N GLN A 44 4.24 -17.05 -5.63
CA GLN A 44 5.49 -17.26 -6.36
C GLN A 44 6.19 -15.94 -6.72
N HIS A 45 5.41 -14.89 -6.97
CA HIS A 45 5.93 -13.58 -7.40
C HIS A 45 6.06 -12.56 -6.26
N LEU A 46 5.37 -12.74 -5.14
CA LEU A 46 5.39 -11.81 -4.00
C LEU A 46 6.58 -12.06 -3.10
N LEU A 47 7.55 -11.15 -3.13
CA LEU A 47 8.72 -11.18 -2.26
C LEU A 47 8.57 -10.19 -1.12
N LEU A 48 9.06 -10.58 0.06
CA LEU A 48 9.15 -9.74 1.24
C LEU A 48 10.61 -9.54 1.62
N VAL A 49 11.09 -8.31 1.57
CA VAL A 49 12.51 -7.96 1.81
C VAL A 49 12.61 -7.08 3.04
N TYR A 50 13.35 -7.53 4.06
CA TYR A 50 13.65 -6.71 5.21
C TYR A 50 14.71 -5.65 4.86
N THR A 51 14.38 -4.38 5.06
CA THR A 51 15.24 -3.26 4.66
C THR A 51 16.46 -3.05 5.57
N GLY A 52 16.59 -3.79 6.68
CA GLY A 52 17.63 -3.57 7.68
C GLY A 52 17.47 -2.26 8.48
N LYS A 53 16.45 -1.45 8.19
CA LYS A 53 16.13 -0.21 8.89
C LYS A 53 14.95 -0.43 9.81
N THR A 54 15.15 -0.16 11.10
CA THR A 54 14.05 0.00 12.06
C THR A 54 13.21 1.21 11.63
N ARG A 55 11.89 1.13 11.81
CA ARG A 55 10.96 2.19 11.40
C ARG A 55 11.34 3.53 12.06
N LEU A 56 11.92 4.44 11.29
CA LEU A 56 12.05 5.85 11.65
C LEU A 56 10.71 6.56 11.36
N ALA A 57 9.63 6.08 11.97
CA ALA A 57 8.29 6.65 11.79
C ALA A 57 8.03 7.85 12.71
N ARG A 58 9.06 8.42 13.35
CA ARG A 58 8.91 9.60 14.22
C ARG A 58 8.42 10.75 13.34
N ASN A 59 7.18 11.17 13.60
CA ASN A 59 6.48 12.30 13.00
C ASN A 59 5.81 12.12 11.63
N LEU A 60 6.02 11.02 10.88
CA LEU A 60 5.35 10.83 9.57
C LEU A 60 3.83 11.01 9.65
N LEU A 61 3.18 10.35 10.62
CA LEU A 61 1.73 10.49 10.81
C LEU A 61 1.34 11.92 11.22
N GLN A 62 2.15 12.58 12.04
CA GLN A 62 1.88 13.94 12.48
C GLN A 62 1.94 14.92 11.29
N ASP A 63 2.89 14.72 10.38
CA ASP A 63 3.06 15.58 9.21
C ASP A 63 1.93 15.36 8.19
N VAL A 64 1.49 14.11 7.98
CA VAL A 64 0.29 13.79 7.19
C VAL A 64 -0.94 14.51 7.77
N VAL A 65 -1.17 14.38 9.08
CA VAL A 65 -2.32 14.96 9.76
C VAL A 65 -2.27 16.49 9.73
N ARG A 66 -1.11 17.10 9.97
CA ARG A 66 -0.91 18.56 9.87
C ARG A 66 -1.22 19.07 8.46
N SER A 67 -0.71 18.40 7.44
CA SER A 67 -0.90 18.77 6.04
C SER A 67 -2.36 18.64 5.61
N TRP A 68 -3.07 17.63 6.13
CA TRP A 68 -4.52 17.46 5.97
C TRP A 68 -5.31 18.59 6.63
N TYR A 69 -5.02 18.92 7.90
CA TYR A 69 -5.67 20.03 8.62
C TYR A 69 -5.38 21.39 7.98
N ALA A 70 -4.19 21.57 7.42
CA ALA A 70 -3.80 22.75 6.64
C ALA A 70 -4.48 22.80 5.26
N ARG A 71 -5.25 21.77 4.89
CA ARG A 71 -6.03 21.69 3.64
C ARG A 71 -5.17 21.87 2.38
N PHE A 72 -3.92 21.39 2.40
CA PHE A 72 -3.05 21.50 1.23
C PHE A 72 -3.70 20.82 0.01
N PRO A 73 -3.84 21.52 -1.14
CA PRO A 73 -4.59 21.00 -2.29
C PRO A 73 -4.07 19.66 -2.80
N SER A 74 -2.75 19.49 -2.86
CA SER A 74 -2.10 18.22 -3.28
C SER A 74 -2.48 17.06 -2.36
N ILE A 75 -2.56 17.30 -1.05
CA ILE A 75 -2.91 16.29 -0.05
C ILE A 75 -4.37 15.89 -0.18
N LEU A 76 -5.27 16.88 -0.30
CA LEU A 76 -6.70 16.63 -0.46
C LEU A 76 -7.01 15.89 -1.77
N GLN A 77 -6.35 16.26 -2.87
CA GLN A 77 -6.50 15.58 -4.15
C GLN A 77 -5.99 14.14 -4.08
N ASN A 78 -4.79 13.95 -3.54
CA ASN A 78 -4.19 12.62 -3.45
C ASN A 78 -4.95 11.69 -2.48
N ALA A 79 -5.55 12.22 -1.40
CA ALA A 79 -6.44 11.43 -0.54
C ALA A 79 -7.70 10.92 -1.28
N LYS A 80 -8.28 11.72 -2.19
CA LYS A 80 -9.37 11.26 -3.05
C LYS A 80 -8.88 10.19 -4.04
N GLN A 81 -7.72 10.41 -4.65
CA GLN A 81 -7.12 9.48 -5.60
C GLN A 81 -6.74 8.14 -4.95
N LEU A 82 -6.29 8.14 -3.70
CA LEU A 82 -6.01 6.92 -2.94
C LEU A 82 -7.24 6.00 -2.85
N VAL A 83 -8.44 6.57 -2.68
CA VAL A 83 -9.69 5.79 -2.66
C VAL A 83 -9.94 5.17 -4.03
N THR A 84 -9.82 5.94 -5.12
CA THR A 84 -10.00 5.43 -6.48
C THR A 84 -8.96 4.35 -6.82
N SER A 85 -7.69 4.55 -6.48
CA SER A 85 -6.61 3.59 -6.76
C SER A 85 -6.76 2.28 -5.98
N GLU A 86 -7.34 2.32 -4.77
CA GLU A 86 -7.63 1.10 -4.01
C GLU A 86 -8.76 0.29 -4.66
N GLU A 87 -9.79 0.94 -5.21
CA GLU A 87 -10.82 0.25 -6.00
C GLU A 87 -10.24 -0.40 -7.26
N GLU A 88 -9.33 0.29 -7.95
CA GLU A 88 -8.61 -0.26 -9.12
C GLU A 88 -7.76 -1.48 -8.73
N CYS A 89 -7.10 -1.44 -7.57
CA CYS A 89 -6.35 -2.58 -7.02
C CYS A 89 -7.28 -3.77 -6.70
N GLY A 90 -8.45 -3.48 -6.14
CA GLY A 90 -9.52 -4.44 -5.93
C GLY A 90 -9.98 -5.12 -7.23
N GLU A 91 -10.18 -4.33 -8.28
CA GLU A 91 -10.55 -4.85 -9.60
C GLU A 91 -9.43 -5.65 -10.24
N ALA A 92 -8.17 -5.26 -10.07
CA ALA A 92 -7.02 -6.03 -10.52
C ALA A 92 -6.96 -7.41 -9.83
N CYS A 93 -7.27 -7.47 -8.53
CA CYS A 93 -7.43 -8.72 -7.79
C CYS A 93 -8.56 -9.58 -8.38
N ARG A 94 -9.76 -9.02 -8.60
CA ARG A 94 -10.90 -9.77 -9.17
C ARG A 94 -10.61 -10.29 -10.58
N LYS A 95 -9.93 -9.50 -11.39
CA LYS A 95 -9.51 -9.85 -12.76
C LYS A 95 -8.28 -10.75 -12.79
N ARG A 96 -7.70 -11.07 -11.63
CA ARG A 96 -6.53 -11.95 -11.49
C ARG A 96 -5.33 -11.47 -12.32
N SER A 97 -5.13 -10.15 -12.37
CA SER A 97 -4.07 -9.54 -13.18
C SER A 97 -2.88 -9.14 -12.31
N LEU A 98 -1.83 -9.96 -12.32
CA LEU A 98 -0.60 -9.71 -11.57
C LEU A 98 0.08 -8.41 -12.00
N VAL A 99 0.11 -8.13 -13.31
CA VAL A 99 0.68 -6.90 -13.88
C VAL A 99 -0.05 -5.67 -13.37
N ARG A 100 -1.40 -5.67 -13.41
CA ARG A 100 -2.20 -4.56 -12.89
C ARG A 100 -2.02 -4.38 -11.38
N LEU A 101 -1.87 -5.47 -10.61
CA LEU A 101 -1.55 -5.36 -9.19
C LEU A 101 -0.19 -4.68 -8.95
N GLY A 102 0.82 -5.00 -9.76
CA GLY A 102 2.11 -4.32 -9.73
C GLY A 102 1.97 -2.81 -10.00
N GLU A 103 1.25 -2.43 -11.06
CA GLU A 103 0.96 -1.03 -11.36
C GLU A 103 0.23 -0.30 -10.20
N CYS A 104 -0.72 -0.98 -9.56
CA CYS A 104 -1.41 -0.47 -8.38
C CYS A 104 -0.46 -0.26 -7.19
N MET A 105 0.49 -1.19 -6.96
CA MET A 105 1.50 -1.06 -5.90
C MET A 105 2.41 0.15 -6.11
N ASP A 106 2.88 0.37 -7.35
CA ASP A 106 3.72 1.52 -7.68
C ASP A 106 2.95 2.83 -7.57
N THR A 107 1.69 2.85 -8.06
CA THR A 107 0.79 4.00 -7.92
C THR A 107 0.60 4.36 -6.45
N TYR A 108 0.26 3.36 -5.62
CA TYR A 108 0.14 3.53 -4.19
C TYR A 108 1.45 4.03 -3.55
N TRP A 109 2.61 3.53 -3.98
CA TRP A 109 3.89 3.99 -3.45
C TRP A 109 4.16 5.47 -3.76
N GLN A 110 3.85 5.94 -4.97
CA GLN A 110 3.97 7.37 -5.30
C GLN A 110 3.00 8.21 -4.48
N GLN A 111 1.74 7.78 -4.36
CA GLN A 111 0.71 8.47 -3.56
C GLN A 111 1.10 8.52 -2.08
N LYS A 112 1.73 7.47 -1.55
CA LYS A 112 2.21 7.40 -0.18
C LYS A 112 3.37 8.34 0.08
N LYS A 113 4.33 8.45 -0.84
CA LYS A 113 5.42 9.44 -0.76
C LYS A 113 4.90 10.87 -0.77
N LEU A 114 3.83 11.13 -1.52
CA LEU A 114 3.16 12.43 -1.52
C LEU A 114 2.44 12.71 -0.20
N MET A 115 1.80 11.70 0.41
CA MET A 115 1.18 11.84 1.74
C MET A 115 2.18 12.08 2.85
N ALA A 116 3.24 11.28 2.88
CA ALA A 116 4.20 11.23 3.97
C ALA A 116 5.61 11.46 3.45
N PRO A 117 6.00 12.73 3.20
CA PRO A 117 7.39 13.07 2.88
C PRO A 117 8.31 12.52 3.96
N GLY A 118 9.23 11.62 3.59
CA GLY A 118 10.11 10.91 4.52
C GLY A 118 9.79 9.42 4.72
N CYS A 119 8.71 8.90 4.13
CA CYS A 119 8.42 7.46 4.16
C CYS A 119 9.44 6.61 3.38
N GLU A 120 10.29 7.23 2.57
CA GLU A 120 11.35 6.61 1.76
C GLU A 120 12.74 7.20 2.09
N PRO A 121 13.43 6.69 3.12
CA PRO A 121 14.82 7.03 3.38
C PRO A 121 15.74 6.62 2.22
N VAL A 122 16.90 7.27 2.10
CA VAL A 122 17.88 7.00 1.02
C VAL A 122 18.20 5.51 0.87
N ALA A 123 18.43 4.80 1.98
CA ALA A 123 18.73 3.36 1.93
C ALA A 123 17.57 2.53 1.35
N VAL A 124 16.32 2.89 1.65
CA VAL A 124 15.14 2.22 1.08
C VAL A 124 15.03 2.55 -0.40
N ARG A 125 15.23 3.82 -0.79
CA ARG A 125 15.24 4.23 -2.20
C ARG A 125 16.29 3.48 -3.01
N SER A 126 17.51 3.35 -2.50
CA SER A 126 18.59 2.61 -3.17
C SER A 126 18.22 1.15 -3.40
N MET A 127 17.61 0.50 -2.40
CA MET A 127 17.14 -0.89 -2.51
C MET A 127 16.00 -1.01 -3.54
N MET A 128 14.99 -0.13 -3.48
CA MET A 128 13.89 -0.13 -4.43
C MET A 128 14.37 0.13 -5.86
N ASN A 129 15.32 1.04 -6.07
CA ASN A 129 15.89 1.29 -7.39
C ASN A 129 16.64 0.08 -7.95
N ALA A 130 17.36 -0.67 -7.11
CA ALA A 130 18.06 -1.88 -7.53
C ALA A 130 17.09 -3.02 -7.90
N LEU A 131 15.93 -3.08 -7.25
CA LEU A 131 14.90 -4.09 -7.48
C LEU A 131 13.91 -3.72 -8.60
N GLN A 132 13.81 -2.43 -8.94
CA GLN A 132 12.86 -1.93 -9.94
C GLN A 132 12.93 -2.67 -11.28
N PRO A 133 14.12 -3.00 -11.83
CA PRO A 133 14.22 -3.73 -13.09
C PRO A 133 13.76 -5.19 -13.02
N LEU A 134 13.42 -5.70 -11.84
CA LEU A 134 12.94 -7.07 -11.61
C LEU A 134 11.48 -7.09 -11.14
N SER A 135 10.88 -5.93 -10.87
CA SER A 135 9.55 -5.81 -10.25
C SER A 135 8.48 -5.32 -11.23
N LEU A 136 7.30 -5.93 -11.19
CA LEU A 136 6.05 -5.37 -11.70
C LEU A 136 5.57 -4.17 -10.88
N GLY A 137 5.92 -4.15 -9.59
CA GLY A 137 5.68 -3.03 -8.70
C GLY A 137 6.16 -3.34 -7.29
N GLN A 138 6.33 -2.29 -6.48
CA GLN A 138 6.92 -2.40 -5.16
C GLN A 138 6.47 -1.29 -4.21
N SER A 139 6.36 -1.61 -2.92
CA SER A 139 6.00 -0.63 -1.89
C SER A 139 6.47 -1.06 -0.50
N LEU A 140 6.52 -0.12 0.44
CA LEU A 140 6.89 -0.41 1.83
C LEU A 140 5.65 -0.68 2.68
N ALA A 141 5.69 -1.73 3.51
CA ALA A 141 4.59 -2.07 4.40
C ALA A 141 4.44 -1.07 5.56
N GLY A 142 3.19 -0.83 5.98
CA GLY A 142 2.87 0.05 7.12
C GLY A 142 3.13 1.53 6.85
N ALA A 143 3.57 2.31 7.83
CA ALA A 143 3.70 3.76 7.70
C ALA A 143 4.84 4.24 6.77
N GLY A 144 5.86 3.40 6.51
CA GLY A 144 7.08 3.82 5.82
C GLY A 144 8.30 3.95 6.74
N GLY A 145 9.42 4.45 6.20
CA GLY A 145 10.63 4.78 6.95
C GLY A 145 11.55 3.60 7.31
N GLY A 146 11.20 2.38 6.89
CA GLY A 146 11.92 1.13 7.16
C GLY A 146 10.96 -0.06 7.32
N GLY A 147 11.46 -1.17 7.86
CA GLY A 147 10.70 -2.41 7.98
C GLY A 147 10.80 -3.26 6.72
N PHE A 148 9.67 -3.74 6.22
CA PHE A 148 9.61 -4.64 5.07
C PHE A 148 9.16 -3.92 3.80
N LEU A 149 9.93 -4.13 2.74
CA LEU A 149 9.53 -3.91 1.36
C LEU A 149 8.78 -5.14 0.88
N PHE A 150 7.72 -4.94 0.10
CA PHE A 150 7.07 -6.00 -0.65
C PHE A 150 7.06 -5.62 -2.13
N LEU A 151 7.31 -6.61 -2.99
CA LEU A 151 7.38 -6.43 -4.43
C LEU A 151 6.80 -7.64 -5.15
N LEU A 152 6.22 -7.40 -6.32
CA LEU A 152 5.83 -8.44 -7.26
C LEU A 152 6.90 -8.53 -8.34
N THR A 153 7.52 -9.68 -8.55
CA THR A 153 8.48 -9.88 -9.64
C THR A 153 7.78 -10.20 -10.95
N HIS A 154 8.40 -9.89 -12.10
CA HIS A 154 7.89 -10.38 -13.41
C HIS A 154 8.53 -11.70 -13.84
N GLU A 155 9.69 -12.05 -13.29
CA GLU A 155 10.40 -13.32 -13.49
C GLU A 155 10.36 -14.16 -12.19
N LEU A 156 10.42 -15.49 -12.34
CA LEU A 156 10.54 -16.46 -11.25
C LEU A 156 12.00 -16.80 -10.96
#